data_AF-F0T895-F1
#
_entry.id   AF-F0T895-F1
#
_cell.length_a   1.000
_cell.length_b   1.000
_cell.length_c   1.000
_cell.angle_alpha   90.00
_cell.angle_beta   90.00
_cell.angle_gamma   90.00
#
_symmetry.space_group_name_H-M   'P 1'
#
loop_
_entity.id
_entity.type
_entity.pdbx_description
1 polymer ?
#
loop_
_entity_poly.entity_id
_entity_poly.type
_entity_poly.pdbx_seq_one_letter_code
_entity_poly.pdbx_strand_id
1 'polypeptide(L)'
;MVLETVLFGIFIAVLLAIGLVILFKAAGIIIKILLHMIFGVVMLFIVNLLPFIDIPLNILTVLVAGFGGFIGVILLVILNLIGFI
;
A
#
# COMPACT_ATOMS: atom_id res chain seq x y z
N MET A 1 -3.01 36.95 -33.47
CA MET A 1 -1.76 36.17 -33.32
C MET A 1 -1.22 36.15 -31.90
N VAL A 2 -0.57 37.19 -31.37
CA VAL A 2 0.09 37.12 -30.03
C VAL A 2 -0.89 36.78 -28.89
N LEU A 3 -2.07 37.41 -28.86
CA LEU A 3 -3.06 37.18 -27.81
C LEU A 3 -3.65 35.75 -27.82
N GLU A 4 -3.87 35.18 -29.01
CA GLU A 4 -4.40 33.82 -29.17
C GLU A 4 -3.37 32.78 -28.72
N THR A 5 -2.09 33.00 -29.03
CA THR A 5 -1.00 32.12 -28.58
C THR A 5 -0.83 32.15 -27.06
N VAL A 6 -0.98 33.33 -26.43
CA VAL A 6 -0.95 33.48 -24.97
C VAL A 6 -2.13 32.77 -24.32
N LEU A 7 -3.35 32.96 -24.84
CA LEU A 7 -4.55 32.28 -24.34
C LEU A 7 -4.47 30.75 -24.47
N PHE A 8 -3.95 30.25 -25.59
CA PHE A 8 -3.72 28.83 -25.80
C PHE A 8 -2.68 28.26 -24.82
N GLY A 9 -1.59 29.00 -24.59
CA GLY A 9 -0.58 28.63 -23.59
C GLY A 9 -1.14 28.54 -22.17
N ILE A 10 -1.97 29.50 -21.77
CA ILE A 10 -2.66 29.48 -20.47
C ILE A 10 -3.62 28.29 -20.39
N PHE A 11 -4.37 28.01 -21.44
CA PHE A 11 -5.30 26.87 -21.48
C PHE A 11 -4.57 25.53 -21.28
N ILE A 12 -3.46 25.31 -21.98
CA ILE A 12 -2.62 24.12 -21.83
C ILE A 12 -2.04 24.03 -20.41
N ALA A 13 -1.53 25.14 -19.87
CA ALA A 13 -0.97 25.18 -18.52
C ALA A 13 -2.01 24.82 -17.44
N VAL A 14 -3.25 25.32 -17.57
CA VAL A 14 -4.36 24.98 -16.69
C VAL A 14 -4.71 23.49 -16.80
N LEU A 15 -4.77 22.95 -18.02
CA LEU A 15 -5.08 21.54 -18.26
C LEU A 15 -4.03 20.61 -17.62
N LEU A 16 -2.75 20.96 -17.77
CA LEU A 16 -1.63 20.24 -17.15
C LEU A 16 -1.69 20.33 -15.61
N ALA A 17 -1.97 21.52 -15.06
CA ALA A 17 -2.09 21.70 -13.62
C ALA A 17 -3.20 20.84 -13.02
N ILE A 18 -4.37 20.78 -13.66
CA ILE A 18 -5.49 19.92 -13.24
C ILE A 18 -5.08 18.44 -13.28
N GLY A 19 -4.44 18.00 -14.38
CA GLY A 19 -3.94 16.64 -14.51
C GLY A 19 -2.95 16.26 -13.40
N LEU A 20 -2.01 17.16 -13.08
CA LEU A 20 -1.04 16.95 -12.01
C LEU A 20 -1.71 16.83 -10.64
N VAL A 21 -2.67 17.70 -10.33
CA VAL A 21 -3.40 17.67 -9.04
C VAL A 21 -4.13 16.35 -8.85
N ILE A 22 -4.77 15.81 -9.90
CA ILE A 22 -5.44 14.50 -9.85
C ILE A 22 -4.41 13.39 -9.61
N LEU A 23 -3.27 13.44 -10.31
CA LEU A 23 -2.21 12.45 -10.18
C LEU A 23 -1.62 12.43 -8.75
N PHE A 24 -1.37 13.60 -8.16
CA PHE A 24 -0.89 13.70 -6.78
C PHE A 24 -1.90 13.17 -5.75
N LYS A 25 -3.20 13.41 -5.96
CA LYS A 25 -4.24 12.83 -5.10
C LYS A 25 -4.25 11.31 -5.17
N ALA A 26 -4.12 10.73 -6.36
CA ALA A 26 -4.04 9.29 -6.55
C ALA A 26 -2.77 8.69 -5.91
N ALA A 27 -1.61 9.34 -6.10
CA ALA A 27 -0.35 8.92 -5.49
C ALA A 27 -0.43 8.85 -3.97
N GLY A 28 -1.11 9.80 -3.33
CA GLY A 28 -1.32 9.79 -1.88
C GLY A 28 -2.08 8.56 -1.38
N ILE A 29 -3.02 8.03 -2.16
CA ILE A 29 -3.77 6.81 -1.82
C ILE A 29 -2.86 5.58 -1.91
N ILE A 30 -2.06 5.49 -2.98
CA ILE A 30 -1.11 4.39 -3.20
C ILE A 30 -0.10 4.33 -2.06
N ILE A 31 0.45 5.47 -1.66
CA ILE A 31 1.40 5.55 -0.54
C ILE A 31 0.77 5.07 0.77
N LYS A 32 -0.49 5.44 1.05
CA LYS A 32 -1.21 4.97 2.24
C LYS A 32 -1.38 3.45 2.25
N ILE A 33 -1.73 2.86 1.10
CA ILE A 33 -1.87 1.40 0.96
C ILE A 33 -0.52 0.71 1.15
N LEU A 34 0.56 1.23 0.54
CA LEU A 34 1.91 0.70 0.71
C LEU A 34 2.36 0.74 2.17
N LEU A 35 2.12 1.85 2.88
CA LEU A 35 2.45 1.96 4.30
C LEU A 35 1.67 0.94 5.15
N HIS A 36 0.38 0.76 4.87
CA HIS A 36 -0.43 -0.27 5.55
C HIS A 36 0.11 -1.68 5.28
N MET A 37 0.51 -1.94 4.04
CA MET A 37 1.08 -3.22 3.63
C MET A 37 2.41 -3.51 4.30
N ILE A 38 3.31 -2.53 4.36
CA ILE A 38 4.58 -2.63 5.07
C ILE A 38 4.33 -2.89 6.56
N PHE A 39 3.39 -2.17 7.18
CA PHE A 39 3.04 -2.37 8.59
C PHE A 39 2.61 -3.81 8.89
N GLY A 40 1.74 -4.39 8.05
CA GLY A 40 1.31 -5.78 8.20
C GLY A 40 2.45 -6.79 8.07
N VAL A 41 3.31 -6.61 7.08
CA VAL A 41 4.49 -7.47 6.88
C VAL A 41 5.49 -7.35 8.05
N VAL A 42 5.72 -6.14 8.55
CA VAL A 42 6.57 -5.90 9.73
C VAL A 42 5.98 -6.60 10.96
N MET A 43 4.66 -6.51 11.18
CA MET A 43 4.00 -7.23 12.27
C MET A 43 4.16 -8.74 12.14
N LEU A 44 4.02 -9.31 10.94
CA LEU A 44 4.26 -10.74 10.71
C LEU A 44 5.66 -11.14 11.16
N PHE A 45 6.67 -10.37 10.76
CA PHE A 45 8.06 -10.61 11.18
C PHE A 45 8.25 -10.51 12.69
N ILE A 46 7.63 -9.52 13.34
CA ILE A 46 7.70 -9.35 14.79
C ILE A 46 7.09 -10.55 15.51
N VAL A 47 5.92 -11.00 15.07
CA VAL A 47 5.24 -12.15 15.66
C VAL A 47 6.03 -13.43 15.45
N ASN A 48 6.67 -13.59 14.29
CA ASN A 48 7.51 -14.74 13.97
C ASN A 48 8.86 -14.78 14.71
N LEU A 49 9.17 -13.77 15.53
CA LEU A 49 10.31 -13.81 16.47
C LEU A 49 9.94 -14.50 17.79
N LEU A 50 8.65 -14.74 18.05
CA LEU A 50 8.20 -15.42 19.25
C LEU A 50 8.47 -16.92 19.14
N PRO A 51 9.07 -17.56 20.15
CA PRO A 51 9.52 -18.95 20.08
C PRO A 51 8.38 -20.00 20.02
N PHE A 52 7.12 -19.56 20.05
CA PHE A 52 5.93 -20.42 19.99
C PHE A 52 5.13 -20.24 18.70
N ILE A 53 5.58 -19.35 17.80
CA ILE A 53 4.87 -19.02 16.56
C ILE A 53 5.88 -19.10 15.41
N ASP A 54 5.70 -20.09 14.55
CA ASP A 54 6.57 -20.36 13.40
C ASP A 54 5.73 -20.31 12.11
N ILE A 55 5.42 -19.09 11.64
CA ILE A 55 4.66 -18.88 10.41
C ILE A 55 5.63 -18.91 9.21
N PRO A 56 5.38 -19.75 8.18
CA PRO A 56 6.24 -19.80 7.00
C PRO A 56 6.20 -18.46 6.24
N LEU A 57 7.36 -17.82 6.06
CA LEU A 57 7.50 -16.56 5.32
C LEU A 57 7.54 -16.81 3.81
N ASN A 58 6.36 -17.04 3.23
CA ASN A 58 6.17 -17.22 1.80
C ASN A 58 5.35 -16.05 1.20
N ILE A 59 5.19 -16.05 -0.11
CA ILE A 59 4.47 -14.97 -0.82
C ILE A 59 3.02 -14.85 -0.31
N LEU A 60 2.36 -15.96 0.02
CA LEU A 60 0.96 -15.93 0.50
C LEU A 60 0.85 -15.32 1.89
N THR A 61 1.69 -15.71 2.85
CA THR A 61 1.65 -15.16 4.21
C THR A 61 2.02 -13.69 4.23
N VAL A 62 2.98 -13.28 3.40
CA VAL A 62 3.34 -11.86 3.21
C VAL A 62 2.19 -11.08 2.59
N LEU A 63 1.46 -11.63 1.61
CA LEU A 63 0.30 -10.96 1.01
C LEU A 63 -0.87 -10.86 1.99
N VAL A 64 -1.17 -11.92 2.74
CA VAL A 64 -2.24 -11.93 3.74
C VAL A 64 -1.93 -10.96 4.88
N ALA A 65 -0.70 -10.95 5.39
CA ALA A 65 -0.26 -9.99 6.40
C ALA A 65 -0.22 -8.57 5.85
N GLY A 66 0.30 -8.37 4.64
CA GLY A 66 0.40 -7.06 4.01
C GLY A 66 -0.98 -6.44 3.76
N PHE A 67 -1.84 -7.11 3.00
CA PHE A 67 -3.17 -6.58 2.69
C PHE A 67 -4.13 -6.61 3.88
N GLY A 68 -4.02 -7.61 4.77
CA GLY A 68 -4.85 -7.73 5.96
C GLY A 68 -4.37 -6.93 7.18
N GLY A 69 -3.16 -6.37 7.12
CA GLY A 69 -2.54 -5.65 8.22
C GLY A 69 -2.49 -6.49 9.50
N PHE A 70 -2.83 -5.86 10.62
CA PHE A 70 -2.92 -6.51 11.93
C PHE A 70 -3.91 -7.69 11.95
N ILE A 71 -5.07 -7.55 11.29
CA ILE A 71 -6.09 -8.60 11.26
C ILE A 71 -5.57 -9.82 10.48
N GLY A 72 -4.89 -9.57 9.36
CA GLY A 72 -4.24 -10.62 8.57
C GLY A 72 -3.20 -11.38 9.38
N VAL A 73 -2.38 -10.68 10.16
CA VAL A 73 -1.39 -11.30 11.05
C VAL A 73 -2.04 -12.13 12.15
N ILE A 74 -3.09 -11.64 12.81
CA ILE A 74 -3.85 -12.45 13.80
C ILE A 74 -4.39 -13.72 13.17
N LEU A 75 -4.96 -13.63 11.96
CA LEU A 75 -5.49 -14.79 11.26
C LEU A 75 -4.38 -15.81 10.97
N LEU A 76 -3.21 -15.37 10.52
CA LEU A 76 -2.06 -16.25 10.30
C LEU A 76 -1.57 -16.91 11.59
N VAL A 77 -1.56 -16.19 12.71
CA VAL A 77 -1.24 -16.76 14.03
C VAL A 77 -2.22 -17.86 14.40
N ILE A 78 -3.52 -17.60 14.26
CA ILE A 78 -4.55 -18.60 14.57
C ILE A 78 -4.39 -19.84 13.70
N LEU A 79 -4.16 -19.66 12.39
CA LEU A 79 -3.97 -20.77 11.45
C LEU A 79 -2.72 -21.60 11.77
N ASN A 80 -1.64 -20.96 12.24
CA ASN A 80 -0.44 -21.66 12.69
C ASN A 80 -0.68 -22.44 13.99
N LEU A 81 -1.37 -21.85 14.97
CA LEU A 81 -1.69 -22.49 16.25
C LEU A 81 -2.60 -23.72 16.10
N ILE A 82 -3.47 -23.76 15.08
CA ILE A 82 -4.30 -24.93 14.78
C ILE A 82 -3.61 -25.94 13.84
N GLY A 83 -2.36 -25.70 13.45
CA GLY A 83 -1.54 -26.61 12.64
C GLY A 83 -1.88 -26.63 11.15
N PHE A 84 -2.50 -25.58 10.62
CA PHE A 84 -2.88 -25.50 9.20
C PHE A 84 -1.74 -25.00 8.30
N ILE A 85 -0.82 -24.21 8.87
CA ILE A 85 0.37 -23.64 8.22
C ILE A 85 1.56 -23.59 9.17
#